data_AF-A0A9W7XAZ1-F1
#
_entry.id   AF-A0A9W7XAZ1-F1
#
_cell.length_a   1.000
_cell.length_b   1.000
_cell.length_c   1.000
_cell.angle_alpha   90.00
_cell.angle_beta   90.00
_cell.angle_gamma   90.00
#
_symmetry.space_group_name_H-M   'P 1'
#
loop_
_entity.id
_entity.type
_entity.pdbx_description
1 polymer ?
#
loop_
_entity_poly.entity_id
_entity_poly.type
_entity_poly.pdbx_seq_one_letter_code
_entity_poly.pdbx_strand_id
1 'polypeptide(L)'
;MFMDLLQRMKKMPFLADIKRVINGAGEKMLVGGDFNLIRSELEKFSDNINRRSMDMFNQFIADSELRELCRIGSTYTWSNNQLNPVRVVMDKEWEKAFPLVSLQALVRVGSDHNPLLVKTAEVEHIRNKIFRFEPA
;
A
#
# COMPACT_ATOMS: atom_id res chain seq x y z
N MET A 1 -25.78 8.13 -4.48
CA MET A 1 -26.40 6.92 -5.08
C MET A 1 -25.97 6.68 -6.53
N PHE A 2 -26.25 7.55 -7.50
CA PHE A 2 -25.85 7.33 -8.91
C PHE A 2 -24.32 7.47 -9.13
N MET A 3 -23.69 8.49 -8.54
CA MET A 3 -22.23 8.68 -8.64
C MET A 3 -21.44 7.56 -7.93
N ASP A 4 -21.92 7.08 -6.78
CA ASP A 4 -21.31 5.93 -6.08
C ASP A 4 -21.36 4.65 -6.92
N LEU A 5 -22.48 4.45 -7.63
CA LEU A 5 -22.67 3.29 -8.51
C LEU A 5 -21.70 3.35 -9.69
N LEU A 6 -21.54 4.53 -10.32
CA LEU A 6 -20.60 4.74 -11.43
C LEU A 6 -19.14 4.52 -11.00
N GLN A 7 -18.76 5.00 -9.82
CA GLN A 7 -17.43 4.79 -9.28
C GLN A 7 -17.19 3.30 -8.95
N ARG A 8 -18.21 2.60 -8.44
CA ARG A 8 -18.17 1.15 -8.21
C ARG A 8 -18.04 0.34 -9.50
N MET A 9 -18.74 0.73 -10.57
CA MET A 9 -18.66 0.05 -11.87
C MET A 9 -17.24 0.08 -12.46
N LYS A 10 -16.40 1.04 -12.07
CA LYS A 10 -14.98 1.09 -12.45
C LYS A 10 -14.07 0.30 -11.49
N LYS A 11 -14.41 0.25 -10.20
CA LYS A 11 -13.60 -0.43 -9.16
C LYS A 11 -13.66 -1.96 -9.24
N MET A 12 -14.83 -2.54 -9.53
CA MET A 12 -14.95 -4.01 -9.61
C MET A 12 -14.13 -4.63 -10.75
N PRO A 13 -14.20 -4.13 -12.00
CA PRO A 13 -13.35 -4.64 -13.08
C PRO A 13 -11.86 -4.50 -12.77
N PHE A 14 -11.46 -3.36 -12.19
CA PHE A 14 -10.08 -3.13 -11.77
C PHE A 14 -9.58 -4.18 -10.76
N LEU A 15 -10.34 -4.46 -9.71
CA LEU A 15 -9.97 -5.49 -8.74
C LEU A 15 -9.99 -6.90 -9.35
N ALA A 16 -10.92 -7.18 -10.27
CA ALA A 16 -10.96 -8.45 -10.99
C ALA A 16 -9.72 -8.65 -11.88
N ASP A 17 -9.24 -7.59 -12.53
CA ASP A 17 -8.00 -7.62 -13.32
C ASP A 17 -6.79 -7.90 -12.45
N ILE A 18 -6.68 -7.26 -11.29
CA ILE A 18 -5.60 -7.53 -10.33
C ILE A 18 -5.70 -8.98 -9.83
N LYS A 19 -6.90 -9.48 -9.49
CA LYS A 19 -7.11 -10.88 -9.07
C LYS A 19 -6.65 -11.87 -10.15
N ARG A 20 -6.91 -11.57 -11.42
CA ARG A 20 -6.43 -12.39 -12.54
C ARG A 20 -4.90 -12.41 -12.61
N VAL A 21 -4.24 -11.27 -12.40
CA VAL A 21 -2.78 -11.20 -12.33
C VAL A 21 -2.25 -11.99 -11.14
N ILE A 22 -2.88 -11.86 -9.96
CA ILE A 22 -2.52 -12.62 -8.76
C ILE A 22 -2.60 -14.12 -9.01
N ASN A 23 -3.68 -14.60 -9.61
CA ASN A 23 -3.88 -16.03 -9.86
C ASN A 23 -2.96 -16.59 -10.94
N GLY A 24 -2.45 -15.73 -11.84
CA GLY A 24 -1.46 -16.12 -12.86
C GLY A 24 -0.01 -15.98 -12.38
N ALA A 25 0.23 -15.25 -11.29
CA ALA A 25 1.54 -15.13 -10.68
C ALA A 25 1.84 -16.37 -9.82
N GLY A 26 3.13 -16.74 -9.72
CA GLY A 26 3.57 -17.82 -8.82
C GLY A 26 3.39 -17.47 -7.34
N GLU A 27 3.82 -18.37 -6.45
CA GLU A 27 3.53 -18.33 -5.01
C GLU A 27 4.01 -17.07 -4.26
N LYS A 28 4.99 -16.34 -4.79
CA LYS A 28 5.56 -15.16 -4.12
C LYS A 28 5.25 -13.92 -4.93
N MET A 29 4.27 -13.14 -4.47
CA MET A 29 3.96 -11.84 -5.06
C MET A 29 3.71 -10.75 -4.01
N LEU A 30 4.21 -9.56 -4.34
CA LEU A 30 3.93 -8.32 -3.64
C LEU A 30 3.04 -7.45 -4.52
N VAL A 31 1.90 -7.02 -4.00
CA VAL A 31 0.98 -6.10 -4.69
C VAL A 31 1.00 -4.77 -3.96
N GLY A 32 1.41 -3.71 -4.66
CA GLY A 32 1.42 -2.35 -4.10
C GLY A 32 0.91 -1.35 -5.12
N GLY A 33 0.18 -0.34 -4.65
CA GLY A 33 -0.35 0.70 -5.52
C GLY A 33 -1.30 1.64 -4.80
N ASP A 34 -1.86 2.58 -5.56
CA ASP A 34 -2.96 3.42 -5.11
C ASP A 34 -4.29 2.81 -5.55
N PHE A 35 -4.98 2.16 -4.62
CA PHE A 35 -6.28 1.54 -4.86
C PHE A 35 -7.45 2.52 -4.73
N ASN A 36 -7.22 3.70 -4.13
CA ASN A 36 -8.26 4.65 -3.75
C ASN A 36 -9.47 3.98 -3.04
N LEU A 37 -9.15 3.02 -2.17
CA LEU A 37 -10.06 2.19 -1.38
C LEU A 37 -9.49 2.05 0.03
N ILE A 38 -10.36 2.13 1.03
CA ILE A 38 -10.01 1.98 2.44
C ILE A 38 -10.53 0.65 2.96
N ARG A 39 -9.84 0.05 3.93
CA ARG A 39 -10.22 -1.22 4.58
C ARG A 39 -10.98 -1.01 5.88
N SER A 40 -10.78 0.14 6.52
CA SER A 40 -11.39 0.50 7.78
C SER A 40 -11.79 1.97 7.80
N GLU A 41 -12.82 2.30 8.57
CA GLU A 41 -13.23 3.68 8.82
C GLU A 41 -12.11 4.51 9.45
N LEU A 42 -11.23 3.87 10.23
CA LEU A 42 -10.07 4.50 10.88
C LEU A 42 -9.04 5.06 9.88
N GLU A 43 -9.08 4.59 8.63
CA GLU A 43 -8.16 5.02 7.58
C GLU A 43 -8.62 6.31 6.88
N LYS A 44 -9.82 6.81 7.20
CA LYS A 44 -10.37 8.04 6.62
C LYS A 44 -10.93 8.94 7.71
N PHE A 45 -10.47 10.18 7.76
CA PHE A 45 -10.94 11.15 8.75
C PHE A 45 -12.30 11.77 8.41
N SER A 46 -12.78 11.66 7.17
CA SER A 46 -14.07 12.23 6.77
C SER A 46 -15.22 11.24 7.03
N ASP A 47 -16.37 11.76 7.43
CA ASP A 47 -17.62 10.99 7.61
C ASP A 47 -18.19 10.42 6.29
N ASN A 48 -17.69 10.85 5.13
CA ASN A 48 -18.08 10.31 3.83
C ASN A 48 -17.40 8.95 3.58
N ILE A 49 -17.91 7.90 4.22
CA ILE A 49 -17.41 6.53 4.15
C ILE A 49 -18.32 5.67 3.29
N ASN A 50 -17.75 5.05 2.25
CA ASN A 50 -18.47 4.09 1.41
C ASN A 50 -18.22 2.66 1.92
N ARG A 51 -19.01 2.23 2.91
CA ARG A 51 -18.89 0.89 3.54
C ARG A 51 -18.96 -0.25 2.53
N ARG A 52 -19.82 -0.14 1.52
CA ARG A 52 -19.92 -1.16 0.46
C ARG A 52 -18.62 -1.33 -0.34
N SER A 53 -17.90 -0.23 -0.59
CA SER A 53 -16.60 -0.29 -1.27
C SER A 53 -15.52 -0.88 -0.37
N MET A 54 -15.60 -0.60 0.94
CA MET A 54 -14.73 -1.18 1.96
C MET A 54 -14.95 -2.70 2.08
N ASP A 55 -16.20 -3.16 2.17
CA ASP A 55 -16.56 -4.58 2.23
C ASP A 55 -16.08 -5.32 0.97
N MET A 56 -16.34 -4.73 -0.20
CA MET A 56 -15.87 -5.26 -1.49
C MET A 56 -14.33 -5.37 -1.53
N PHE A 57 -13.62 -4.37 -1.02
CA PHE A 57 -12.16 -4.40 -0.99
C PHE A 57 -11.65 -5.46 -0.01
N ASN A 58 -12.20 -5.54 1.20
CA ASN A 58 -11.85 -6.58 2.17
C ASN A 58 -12.17 -7.99 1.64
N GLN A 59 -13.26 -8.17 0.90
CA GLN A 59 -13.56 -9.44 0.23
C GLN A 59 -12.52 -9.78 -0.84
N PHE A 60 -12.13 -8.81 -1.68
CA PHE A 60 -11.06 -9.01 -2.67
C PHE A 60 -9.74 -9.45 -2.03
N ILE A 61 -9.38 -8.85 -0.90
CA ILE A 61 -8.17 -9.20 -0.13
C ILE A 61 -8.26 -10.64 0.37
N ALA A 62 -9.37 -11.00 1.01
CA ALA A 62 -9.61 -12.35 1.53
C ALA A 62 -9.60 -13.41 0.42
N ASP A 63 -10.34 -13.16 -0.66
CA ASP A 63 -10.43 -14.03 -1.84
C ASP A 63 -9.09 -14.28 -2.53
N SER A 64 -8.18 -13.31 -2.46
CA SER A 64 -6.87 -13.35 -3.09
C SER A 64 -5.79 -13.88 -2.15
N GLU A 65 -6.17 -14.23 -0.91
CA GLU A 65 -5.27 -14.66 0.18
C GLU A 65 -4.14 -13.66 0.46
N LEU A 66 -4.45 -12.38 0.25
CA LEU A 66 -3.54 -11.28 0.47
C LEU A 66 -3.52 -10.89 1.94
N ARG A 67 -2.34 -10.55 2.47
CA ARG A 67 -2.20 -9.95 3.80
C ARG A 67 -1.52 -8.62 3.70
N GLU A 68 -1.84 -7.71 4.59
CA GLU A 68 -1.25 -6.37 4.59
C GLU A 68 0.06 -6.38 5.35
N LEU A 69 1.10 -5.80 4.74
CA LEU A 69 2.38 -5.61 5.41
C LEU A 69 2.27 -4.50 6.47
N CYS A 70 2.67 -4.83 7.69
CA CYS A 70 2.78 -3.87 8.78
C CYS A 70 3.72 -2.71 8.40
N ARG A 71 3.18 -1.49 8.45
CA ARG A 71 3.92 -0.27 8.13
C ARG A 71 4.52 0.38 9.39
N ILE A 72 5.80 0.72 9.31
CA ILE A 72 6.55 1.45 10.34
C ILE A 72 6.73 2.90 9.88
N GLY A 73 6.51 3.85 10.80
CA GLY A 73 6.64 5.29 10.54
C GLY A 73 5.28 5.97 10.37
N SER A 74 5.13 6.80 9.34
CA SER A 74 3.91 7.58 9.11
C SER A 74 2.67 6.70 9.03
N THR A 75 1.64 7.02 9.81
CA THR A 75 0.31 6.38 9.77
C THR A 75 -0.42 6.66 8.45
N TYR A 76 0.05 7.57 7.60
CA TYR A 76 -0.61 7.95 6.34
C TYR A 76 0.37 8.19 5.19
N THR A 77 -0.07 8.04 3.94
CA THR A 77 0.79 8.06 2.74
C THR A 77 0.49 9.15 1.71
N TRP A 78 -0.40 10.12 1.98
CA TRP A 78 -0.58 11.32 1.14
C TRP A 78 -1.28 12.45 1.91
N SER A 79 -1.08 13.69 1.46
CA SER A 79 -1.85 14.85 1.93
C SER A 79 -1.97 15.93 0.85
N ASN A 80 -3.19 16.40 0.57
CA ASN A 80 -3.47 17.69 -0.08
C ASN A 80 -3.93 18.73 0.98
N ASN A 81 -3.19 18.89 2.09
CA ASN A 81 -3.70 19.54 3.30
C ASN A 81 -5.08 18.99 3.79
N GLN A 82 -5.47 17.82 3.30
CA GLN A 82 -6.65 17.05 3.67
C GLN A 82 -6.21 15.60 3.89
N LEU A 83 -6.71 14.98 4.95
CA LEU A 83 -6.31 13.66 5.44
C LEU A 83 -6.70 12.54 4.46
N ASN A 84 -5.70 11.79 3.98
CA ASN A 84 -5.71 10.32 3.72
C ASN A 84 -5.94 9.80 2.29
N PRO A 85 -5.03 8.89 1.87
CA PRO A 85 -5.41 7.65 1.21
C PRO A 85 -4.53 6.45 1.65
N VAL A 86 -5.09 5.26 1.40
CA VAL A 86 -4.60 3.95 1.80
C VAL A 86 -3.83 3.33 0.64
N ARG A 87 -2.52 3.21 0.81
CA ARG A 87 -1.66 2.35 -0.02
C ARG A 87 -1.49 1.05 0.74
N VAL A 88 -2.22 0.02 0.33
CA VAL A 88 -1.98 -1.32 0.89
C VAL A 88 -0.86 -1.96 0.08
N VAL A 89 0.23 -2.29 0.74
CA VAL A 89 1.17 -3.27 0.20
C VAL A 89 0.75 -4.60 0.78
N MET A 90 0.31 -5.48 -0.10
CA MET A 90 -0.15 -6.79 0.28
C MET A 90 0.80 -7.88 -0.19
N ASP A 91 0.91 -8.93 0.61
CA ASP A 91 1.73 -10.08 0.31
C ASP A 91 0.89 -11.35 0.20
N LYS A 92 1.33 -12.24 -0.69
CA LYS A 92 0.92 -13.64 -0.71
C LYS A 92 2.17 -14.47 -0.44
N GLU A 93 2.23 -15.06 0.75
CA GLU A 93 3.32 -15.92 1.24
C GLU A 93 4.73 -15.30 1.25
N TRP A 94 4.84 -13.97 1.17
CA TRP A 94 6.13 -13.28 1.10
C TRP A 94 6.80 -13.23 2.48
N GLU A 95 6.03 -13.10 3.56
CA GLU A 95 6.53 -13.18 4.94
C GLU A 95 7.25 -14.50 5.24
N LYS A 96 6.84 -15.62 4.62
CA LYS A 96 7.53 -16.91 4.78
C LYS A 96 8.92 -16.89 4.15
N ALA A 97 9.07 -16.20 3.01
CA ALA A 97 10.34 -16.07 2.31
C ALA A 97 11.25 -15.00 2.91
N PHE A 98 10.65 -13.95 3.50
CA PHE A 98 11.34 -12.80 4.07
C PHE A 98 10.73 -12.46 5.44
N PRO A 99 11.10 -13.19 6.51
CA PRO A 99 10.51 -13.02 7.84
C PRO A 99 10.78 -11.66 8.47
N LEU A 100 11.76 -10.91 7.94
CA LEU A 100 12.12 -9.56 8.36
C LEU A 100 11.59 -8.48 7.41
N VAL A 101 10.61 -8.84 6.57
CA VAL A 101 10.00 -7.86 5.65
C VAL A 101 9.40 -6.70 6.44
N SER A 102 9.72 -5.48 6.03
CA SER A 102 9.15 -4.28 6.64
C SER A 102 8.79 -3.24 5.59
N LEU A 103 7.73 -2.49 5.86
CA LEU A 103 7.27 -1.40 5.01
C LEU A 103 7.49 -0.07 5.73
N GLN A 104 8.29 0.81 5.15
CA GLN A 104 8.58 2.13 5.71
C GLN A 104 7.99 3.23 4.81
N ALA A 105 7.20 4.13 5.38
CA ALA A 105 6.81 5.36 4.69
C ALA A 105 7.96 6.38 4.78
N LEU A 106 8.44 6.85 3.62
CA LEU A 106 9.50 7.85 3.52
C LEU A 106 8.91 9.28 3.55
N VAL A 107 9.78 10.23 3.90
CA VAL A 107 9.43 11.65 3.87
C VAL A 107 9.15 12.07 2.42
N ARG A 108 8.09 12.85 2.26
CA ARG A 108 7.64 13.36 0.97
C ARG A 108 8.42 14.61 0.57
N VAL A 109 8.86 14.63 -0.68
CA VAL A 109 9.53 15.78 -1.32
C VAL A 109 8.91 15.98 -2.71
N GLY A 110 8.19 17.07 -2.92
CA GLY A 110 7.66 17.46 -4.25
C GLY A 110 6.55 16.59 -4.86
N SER A 111 6.04 15.59 -4.13
CA SER A 111 4.84 14.81 -4.48
C SER A 111 3.74 15.08 -3.45
N ASP A 112 2.50 14.76 -3.78
CA ASP A 112 1.39 14.67 -2.84
C ASP A 112 1.38 13.34 -2.07
N HIS A 113 2.14 12.34 -2.53
CA HIS A 113 2.30 11.03 -1.90
C HIS A 113 3.64 10.81 -1.18
N ASN A 114 3.59 10.08 -0.07
CA ASN A 114 4.77 9.52 0.60
C ASN A 114 5.23 8.27 -0.17
N PRO A 115 6.50 8.19 -0.58
CA PRO A 115 7.06 6.95 -1.09
C PRO A 115 7.01 5.84 -0.04
N LEU A 116 6.81 4.60 -0.47
CA LEU A 116 6.84 3.41 0.37
C LEU A 116 8.08 2.60 0.03
N LEU A 117 8.89 2.30 1.05
CA LEU A 117 10.09 1.47 0.95
C LEU A 117 9.82 0.10 1.57
N VAL A 118 9.91 -0.95 0.75
CA VAL A 118 9.85 -2.34 1.19
C VAL A 118 11.27 -2.84 1.40
N LYS A 119 11.57 -3.33 2.60
CA LYS A 119 12.87 -3.93 2.95
C LYS A 119 12.66 -5.42 3.18
N THR A 120 13.47 -6.27 2.54
CA THR A 120 13.35 -7.74 2.60
C THR A 120 14.57 -8.43 3.23
N ALA A 121 15.66 -7.71 3.48
CA ALA A 121 16.88 -8.23 4.12
C ALA A 121 17.19 -7.42 5.39
N GLU A 122 17.99 -8.00 6.30
CA GLU A 122 18.68 -7.20 7.32
C GLU A 122 19.47 -6.10 6.61
N VAL A 123 19.34 -4.88 7.12
CA VAL A 123 20.14 -3.75 6.66
C VAL A 123 21.60 -4.18 6.79
N GLU A 124 22.28 -4.48 5.67
CA GLU A 124 23.73 -4.39 5.67
C GLU A 124 24.02 -3.00 6.22
N HIS A 125 24.70 -2.93 7.37
CA HIS A 125 25.12 -1.67 7.94
C HIS A 125 25.92 -0.94 6.86
N ILE A 126 25.25 -0.06 6.11
CA ILE A 126 25.90 0.86 5.20
C ILE A 126 26.67 1.77 6.13
N ARG A 127 27.94 1.43 6.37
CA ARG A 127 28.86 2.31 7.07
C ARG A 127 28.76 3.63 6.34
N ASN A 128 28.27 4.66 7.03
CA ASN A 128 28.17 5.99 6.47
C ASN A 128 29.53 6.34 5.88
N LYS A 129 29.64 6.38 4.55
CA LYS A 129 30.83 6.91 3.89
C LYS A 129 30.81 8.40 4.23
N ILE A 130 31.71 8.81 5.13
CA ILE A 130 31.89 10.22 5.45
C ILE A 130 32.24 10.91 4.15
N PHE A 131 31.34 11.77 3.69
CA PHE A 131 31.61 12.66 2.57
C PHE A 131 32.71 13.63 3.01
N ARG A 132 33.83 13.63 2.29
CA ARG A 132 34.95 14.56 2.50
C ARG A 132 35.19 15.32 1.21
N PHE A 133 35.32 16.63 1.31
CA PHE A 133 35.88 17.44 0.24
C PHE A 133 37.41 17.27 0.25
N GLU A 134 38.01 17.14 -0.93
CA GLU A 134 39.45 17.29 -1.05
C GLU A 134 39.81 18.78 -0.86
N PRO A 135 40.86 19.10 -0.09
CA PRO A 135 41.39 20.45 -0.04
C PRO A 135 41.98 20.82 -1.41
N ALA A 136 41.72 22.06 -1.86
CA ALA A 136 42.36 22.66 -3.03
C ALA A 136 43.84 22.95 -2.80
#